data_AF-A0A5B2Z9P1-F1
#
_entry.id   AF-A0A5B2Z9P1-F1
#
_cell.length_a   1.000
_cell.length_b   1.000
_cell.length_c   1.000
_cell.angle_alpha   90.00
_cell.angle_beta   90.00
_cell.angle_gamma   90.00
#
_symmetry.space_group_name_H-M   'P 1'
#
loop_
_entity.id
_entity.type
_entity.pdbx_description
1 polymer ?
#
loop_
_entity_poly.entity_id
_entity_poly.type
_entity_poly.pdbx_seq_one_letter_code
_entity_poly.pdbx_strand_id
1 'polypeptide(L)'
;MSRVWLSLAGLMLALPLVAIGQEQPVRADQHPGDAVFKRWDADGNGVLSQQEFRRGWDTLRQRAAVTRLRAQFERVDRNDDGAIDDQEYRGLLLVRRAGDQAPPLSRFDGNKDGRLQFDEYVSMVRQMGPVPAGTAGKDSPE
;
A
#
# COMPACT_ATOMS: atom_id res chain seq x y z
N MET A 1 37.36 -5.15 75.28
CA MET A 1 37.91 -5.85 74.10
C MET A 1 37.05 -5.40 72.91
N SER A 2 37.34 -4.25 72.29
CA SER A 2 38.12 -4.14 71.04
C SER A 2 37.42 -4.90 69.89
N ARG A 3 36.93 -4.32 68.79
CA ARG A 3 37.27 -3.07 68.09
C ARG A 3 36.10 -2.63 67.18
N VAL A 4 35.80 -1.33 67.18
CA VAL A 4 35.03 -0.62 66.15
C VAL A 4 35.91 -0.44 64.92
N TRP A 5 35.34 -0.62 63.72
CA TRP A 5 35.71 0.15 62.52
C TRP A 5 34.43 0.45 61.73
N LEU A 6 33.87 1.64 61.99
CA LEU A 6 33.08 2.37 60.98
C LEU A 6 34.08 3.00 60.02
N SER A 7 34.02 2.63 58.74
CA SER A 7 34.64 3.42 57.67
C SER A 7 33.55 3.98 56.76
N LEU A 8 33.42 5.29 56.90
CA LEU A 8 32.93 6.31 55.96
C LEU A 8 32.77 5.89 54.50
N ALA A 9 31.55 6.08 54.00
CA ALA A 9 31.23 6.81 52.77
C ALA A 9 32.25 6.72 51.62
N GLY A 10 32.19 5.62 50.86
CA GLY A 10 32.64 5.60 49.48
C GLY A 10 31.51 6.06 48.57
N LEU A 11 31.44 7.37 48.28
CA LEU A 11 30.64 7.92 47.20
C LEU A 11 31.17 7.36 45.87
N MET A 12 30.70 6.19 45.45
CA MET A 12 30.88 5.75 44.07
C MET A 12 29.86 6.51 43.23
N LEU A 13 30.28 7.66 42.70
CA LEU A 13 29.71 8.21 41.48
C LEU A 13 29.79 7.10 40.43
N ALA A 14 28.70 6.37 40.24
CA ALA A 14 28.50 5.55 39.07
C ALA A 14 28.46 6.51 37.89
N LEU A 15 29.62 6.77 37.29
CA LEU A 15 29.70 7.39 35.97
C LEU A 15 28.75 6.60 35.07
N PRO A 16 27.87 7.25 34.29
CA PRO A 16 27.18 6.53 33.25
C PRO A 16 28.28 6.08 32.30
N LEU A 17 28.61 4.78 32.33
CA LEU A 17 29.36 4.17 31.26
C LEU A 17 28.47 4.31 30.03
N VAL A 18 28.69 5.38 29.27
CA VAL A 18 28.24 5.44 27.88
C VAL A 18 29.00 4.32 27.20
N ALA A 19 28.38 3.13 27.19
CA ALA A 19 28.78 2.01 26.37
C ALA A 19 28.50 2.41 24.92
N ILE A 20 29.47 3.10 24.32
CA ILE A 20 29.54 3.23 22.86
C ILE A 20 29.73 1.80 22.34
N GLY A 21 28.70 1.26 21.69
CA GLY A 21 28.79 -0.06 21.04
C GLY A 21 28.14 -1.22 21.79
N GLN A 22 26.89 -1.05 22.24
CA GLN A 22 25.97 -2.20 22.32
C GLN A 22 24.90 -1.96 21.28
N GLU A 23 25.10 -2.53 20.08
CA GLU A 23 24.02 -2.73 19.11
C GLU A 23 22.99 -3.63 19.80
N GLN A 24 22.04 -3.03 20.50
CA GLN A 24 20.88 -3.75 20.99
C GLN A 24 20.26 -4.44 19.78
N PRO A 25 20.03 -5.76 19.82
CA PRO A 25 19.37 -6.44 18.71
C PRO A 25 18.02 -5.74 18.53
N VAL A 26 17.91 -4.97 17.45
CA VAL A 26 16.67 -4.32 17.07
C VAL A 26 15.66 -5.45 16.95
N ARG A 27 14.69 -5.48 17.87
CA ARG A 27 13.72 -6.57 17.86
C ARG A 27 12.98 -6.46 16.53
N ALA A 28 12.99 -7.53 15.74
CA ALA A 28 12.49 -7.55 14.37
C ALA A 28 10.95 -7.35 14.26
N ASP A 29 10.28 -7.04 15.37
CA ASP A 29 8.89 -6.62 15.50
C ASP A 29 8.73 -5.09 15.54
N GLN A 30 9.80 -4.30 15.65
CA GLN A 30 9.74 -2.84 15.85
C GLN A 30 9.85 -2.00 14.57
N HIS A 31 10.23 -2.59 13.43
CA HIS A 31 10.19 -1.90 12.14
C HIS A 31 9.13 -2.52 11.23
N PRO A 32 8.10 -1.77 10.80
CA PRO A 32 7.11 -2.23 9.81
C PRO A 32 7.76 -2.76 8.52
N GLY A 33 8.95 -2.25 8.20
CA GLY A 33 9.78 -2.71 7.10
C GLY A 33 10.23 -4.16 7.25
N ASP A 34 10.51 -4.64 8.46
CA ASP A 34 11.03 -6.00 8.71
C ASP A 34 9.98 -7.07 8.39
N ALA A 35 8.72 -6.79 8.72
CA ALA A 35 7.61 -7.69 8.40
C ALA A 35 7.35 -7.76 6.89
N VAL A 36 7.46 -6.63 6.18
CA VAL A 36 7.32 -6.58 4.72
C VAL A 36 8.50 -7.26 4.03
N PHE A 37 9.72 -7.00 4.52
CA PHE A 37 10.96 -7.60 4.04
C PHE A 37 10.92 -9.12 4.17
N LYS A 38 10.63 -9.65 5.37
CA LYS A 38 10.47 -11.09 5.62
C LYS A 38 9.37 -11.72 4.77
N ARG A 39 8.32 -10.97 4.41
CA ARG A 39 7.25 -11.46 3.55
C ARG A 39 7.66 -11.53 2.07
N TRP A 40 8.66 -10.76 1.67
CA TRP A 40 9.13 -10.70 0.27
C TRP A 40 10.36 -11.57 0.05
N ASP A 41 11.21 -11.70 1.06
CA ASP A 41 12.34 -12.62 1.13
C ASP A 41 11.80 -14.05 1.22
N ALA A 42 11.58 -14.67 0.06
CA ALA A 42 10.89 -15.94 -0.06
C ALA A 42 11.81 -17.12 0.24
N ASP A 43 13.10 -16.97 -0.05
CA ASP A 43 14.10 -17.99 0.30
C ASP A 43 14.67 -17.82 1.72
N GLY A 44 14.44 -16.67 2.37
CA GLY A 44 14.80 -16.42 3.77
C GLY A 44 16.30 -16.21 3.96
N ASN A 45 17.02 -15.82 2.92
CA ASN A 45 18.47 -15.62 2.95
C ASN A 45 18.88 -14.27 3.58
N GLY A 46 17.90 -13.42 3.93
CA GLY A 46 18.13 -12.12 4.55
C GLY A 46 18.42 -10.99 3.55
N VAL A 47 18.29 -11.23 2.24
CA VAL A 47 18.41 -10.25 1.15
C VAL A 47 17.30 -10.41 0.13
N LEU A 48 16.76 -9.31 -0.39
CA LEU A 48 15.79 -9.40 -1.49
C LEU A 48 16.52 -9.50 -2.82
N SER A 49 16.33 -10.62 -3.51
CA SER A 49 16.67 -10.72 -4.92
C SER A 49 15.84 -9.73 -5.75
N GLN A 50 16.31 -9.42 -6.97
CA GLN A 50 15.57 -8.57 -7.90
C GLN A 50 14.15 -9.13 -8.18
N GLN A 51 14.02 -10.45 -8.25
CA GLN A 51 12.75 -11.11 -8.50
C GLN A 51 11.78 -10.95 -7.32
N GLU A 52 12.26 -11.15 -6.10
CA GLU A 52 11.48 -10.98 -4.87
C GLU A 52 11.02 -9.53 -4.69
N PHE A 53 11.94 -8.58 -4.88
CA PHE A 53 11.62 -7.16 -4.82
C PHE A 53 10.56 -6.78 -5.87
N ARG A 54 10.72 -7.20 -7.14
CA ARG A 54 9.75 -6.90 -8.20
C ARG A 54 8.36 -7.46 -7.87
N ARG A 55 8.28 -8.73 -7.44
CA ARG A 55 7.00 -9.35 -7.04
C ARG A 55 6.32 -8.62 -5.89
N GLY A 56 7.10 -8.27 -4.86
CA GLY A 56 6.62 -7.52 -3.71
C GLY A 56 6.11 -6.13 -4.10
N TRP A 57 6.90 -5.42 -4.90
CA TRP A 57 6.59 -4.08 -5.38
C TRP A 57 5.35 -4.05 -6.27
N ASP A 58 5.22 -4.98 -7.22
CA ASP A 58 4.05 -5.09 -8.08
C ASP A 58 2.79 -5.39 -7.26
N THR A 59 2.90 -6.25 -6.25
CA THR A 59 1.79 -6.52 -5.32
C THR A 59 1.34 -5.26 -4.58
N LEU A 60 2.28 -4.44 -4.06
CA LEU A 60 1.94 -3.18 -3.41
C LEU A 60 1.28 -2.20 -4.38
N ARG A 61 1.83 -2.06 -5.58
CA ARG A 61 1.30 -1.16 -6.60
C ARG A 61 -0.14 -1.54 -6.97
N GLN A 62 -0.41 -2.82 -7.16
CA GLN A 62 -1.75 -3.32 -7.47
C GLN A 62 -2.73 -3.03 -6.32
N ARG A 63 -2.33 -3.32 -5.07
CA ARG A 63 -3.17 -3.02 -3.90
C ARG A 63 -3.47 -1.52 -3.79
N ALA A 64 -2.44 -0.68 -3.92
CA ALA A 64 -2.60 0.77 -3.89
C ALA A 64 -3.51 1.26 -5.03
N ALA A 65 -3.42 0.68 -6.22
CA ALA A 65 -4.30 1.00 -7.33
C ALA A 65 -5.77 0.64 -7.02
N VAL A 66 -6.03 -0.56 -6.50
CA VAL A 66 -7.39 -0.98 -6.10
C VAL A 66 -7.95 -0.07 -5.00
N THR A 67 -7.16 0.24 -3.97
CA THR A 67 -7.57 1.16 -2.90
C THR A 67 -7.91 2.54 -3.44
N ARG A 68 -7.13 3.08 -4.37
CA ARG A 68 -7.41 4.36 -5.01
C ARG A 68 -8.70 4.32 -5.83
N LEU A 69 -8.92 3.26 -6.61
CA LEU A 69 -10.15 3.09 -7.39
C LEU A 69 -11.37 2.97 -6.47
N ARG A 70 -11.26 2.24 -5.36
CA ARG A 70 -12.31 2.12 -4.36
C ARG A 70 -12.68 3.47 -3.74
N ALA A 71 -11.69 4.25 -3.33
CA ALA A 71 -11.90 5.58 -2.78
C ALA A 71 -12.46 6.59 -3.81
N GLN A 72 -12.22 6.37 -5.11
CA GLN A 72 -12.85 7.15 -6.17
C GLN A 72 -14.30 6.74 -6.40
N PHE A 73 -14.56 5.43 -6.41
CA PHE A 73 -15.90 4.87 -6.52
C PHE A 73 -16.83 5.39 -5.41
N GLU A 74 -16.41 5.26 -4.15
CA GLU A 74 -17.16 5.73 -2.97
C GLU A 74 -17.36 7.26 -2.94
N ARG A 75 -16.60 8.03 -3.72
CA ARG A 75 -16.80 9.48 -3.84
C ARG A 75 -17.87 9.84 -4.89
N VAL A 76 -18.09 8.93 -5.83
CA VAL A 76 -19.01 9.13 -6.96
C VAL A 76 -20.38 8.56 -6.64
N ASP A 77 -20.40 7.39 -6.00
CA ASP A 77 -21.57 6.80 -5.34
C ASP A 77 -21.99 7.71 -4.17
N ARG A 78 -22.88 8.66 -4.45
CA ARG A 78 -23.31 9.70 -3.50
C ARG A 78 -24.44 9.21 -2.60
N ASN A 79 -25.21 8.25 -3.09
CA ASN A 79 -26.33 7.68 -2.36
C ASN A 79 -25.90 6.46 -1.51
N ASP A 80 -24.63 6.05 -1.61
CA ASP A 80 -24.00 4.94 -0.89
C ASP A 80 -24.73 3.59 -1.11
N ASP A 81 -25.32 3.39 -2.30
CA ASP A 81 -26.04 2.16 -2.63
C ASP A 81 -25.13 1.05 -3.19
N GLY A 82 -23.84 1.34 -3.36
CA GLY A 82 -22.82 0.40 -3.80
C GLY A 82 -22.73 0.27 -5.32
N ALA A 83 -23.41 1.12 -6.08
CA ALA A 83 -23.37 1.17 -7.53
C ALA A 83 -23.49 2.60 -8.06
N ILE A 84 -22.87 2.88 -9.21
CA ILE A 84 -22.97 4.20 -9.85
C ILE A 84 -24.15 4.21 -10.80
N ASP A 85 -25.16 5.03 -10.51
CA ASP A 85 -26.31 5.23 -11.41
C ASP A 85 -26.02 6.22 -12.56
N ASP A 86 -26.99 6.42 -13.47
CA ASP A 86 -26.84 7.36 -14.60
C ASP A 86 -26.54 8.80 -14.17
N GLN A 87 -27.17 9.27 -13.08
CA GLN A 87 -26.98 10.62 -12.59
C GLN A 87 -25.56 10.81 -12.03
N GLU A 88 -25.06 9.82 -11.29
CA GLU A 88 -23.71 9.79 -10.75
C GLU A 88 -22.65 9.60 -11.84
N TYR A 89 -22.94 8.76 -12.84
CA TYR A 89 -22.10 8.52 -14.01
C TYR A 89 -21.77 9.81 -14.76
N ARG A 90 -22.78 10.64 -15.02
CA ARG A 90 -22.61 11.95 -15.68
C ARG A 90 -21.76 12.91 -14.85
N GLY A 91 -21.65 12.68 -13.54
CA GLY A 91 -20.81 13.42 -12.62
C GLY A 91 -19.33 13.05 -12.68
N LEU A 92 -18.96 11.89 -13.23
CA LEU A 92 -17.59 11.39 -13.30
C LEU A 92 -16.69 12.36 -14.08
N LEU A 93 -15.52 12.68 -13.52
CA LEU A 93 -14.56 13.56 -14.19
C LEU A 93 -14.11 13.00 -15.55
N LEU A 94 -13.93 11.68 -15.66
CA LEU A 94 -13.58 10.99 -16.92
C LEU A 94 -14.66 11.19 -17.98
N VAL A 95 -15.93 11.01 -17.62
CA VAL A 95 -17.09 11.20 -18.50
C VAL A 95 -17.22 12.68 -18.89
N ARG A 96 -17.15 13.59 -17.91
CA ARG A 96 -17.19 15.04 -18.17
C ARG A 96 -16.04 15.53 -19.06
N ARG A 97 -14.86 14.91 -18.97
CA ARG A 97 -13.70 15.23 -19.80
C ARG A 97 -13.84 14.68 -21.22
N ALA A 98 -14.46 13.51 -21.38
CA ALA A 98 -14.73 12.90 -22.67
C ALA A 98 -15.85 13.64 -23.44
N GLY A 99 -16.77 14.31 -22.74
CA GLY A 99 -17.83 15.11 -23.35
C GLY A 99 -18.71 14.25 -24.27
N ASP A 100 -18.92 14.69 -25.50
CA ASP A 100 -19.73 13.95 -26.50
C ASP A 100 -19.13 12.59 -26.89
N GLN A 101 -17.83 12.37 -26.63
CA GLN A 101 -17.16 11.09 -26.87
C GLN A 101 -17.24 10.14 -25.67
N ALA A 102 -17.94 10.54 -24.60
CA ALA A 102 -18.14 9.67 -23.46
C ALA A 102 -18.96 8.44 -23.89
N PRO A 103 -18.45 7.22 -23.65
CA PRO A 103 -19.26 6.02 -23.85
C PRO A 103 -20.51 6.06 -22.96
N PRO A 104 -21.60 5.40 -23.35
CA PRO A 104 -22.74 5.22 -22.46
C PRO A 104 -22.37 4.27 -21.31
N LEU A 105 -23.01 4.44 -20.15
CA LEU A 105 -22.87 3.53 -18.99
C LEU A 105 -23.10 2.07 -19.39
N SER A 106 -24.12 1.82 -20.23
CA SER A 106 -24.52 0.49 -20.70
C SER A 106 -23.42 -0.29 -21.44
N ARG A 107 -22.35 0.39 -21.87
CA ARG A 107 -21.17 -0.27 -22.46
C ARG A 107 -20.39 -1.09 -21.43
N PHE A 108 -20.49 -0.72 -20.15
CA PHE A 108 -19.73 -1.32 -19.05
C PHE A 108 -20.61 -2.07 -18.05
N ASP A 109 -21.92 -1.83 -18.05
CA ASP A 109 -22.94 -2.54 -17.29
C ASP A 109 -23.15 -3.95 -17.89
N GLY A 110 -22.40 -4.92 -17.36
CA GLY A 110 -22.38 -6.30 -17.82
C GLY A 110 -23.56 -7.11 -17.30
N ASN A 111 -24.03 -6.81 -16.09
CA ASN A 111 -25.18 -7.48 -15.50
C ASN A 111 -26.53 -6.91 -15.99
N LYS A 112 -26.51 -5.73 -16.63
CA LYS A 112 -27.63 -5.00 -17.24
C LYS A 112 -28.66 -4.50 -16.24
N ASP A 113 -28.24 -4.14 -15.03
CA ASP A 113 -29.11 -3.56 -14.01
C ASP A 113 -29.23 -2.03 -14.09
N GLY A 114 -28.57 -1.42 -15.08
CA GLY A 114 -28.62 0.02 -15.34
C GLY A 114 -27.65 0.83 -14.47
N ARG A 115 -26.77 0.17 -13.72
CA ARG A 115 -25.80 0.80 -12.81
C ARG A 115 -24.41 0.20 -13.07
N LEU A 116 -23.37 0.82 -12.53
CA LEU A 116 -22.03 0.24 -12.53
C LEU A 116 -21.65 -0.21 -11.12
N GLN A 117 -21.46 -1.52 -10.94
CA GLN A 117 -20.82 -2.02 -9.73
C GLN A 117 -19.31 -1.76 -9.78
N PHE A 118 -18.63 -2.02 -8.66
CA PHE A 118 -17.22 -1.66 -8.51
C PHE A 118 -16.30 -2.29 -9.57
N ASP A 119 -16.50 -3.56 -9.93
CA ASP A 119 -15.68 -4.25 -10.93
C ASP A 119 -15.93 -3.74 -12.36
N GLU A 120 -17.17 -3.36 -12.67
CA GLU A 120 -17.56 -2.72 -13.93
C GLU A 120 -16.95 -1.30 -14.03
N TYR A 121 -16.99 -0.54 -12.93
CA TYR A 121 -16.30 0.74 -12.81
C TYR A 121 -14.79 0.61 -13.02
N VAL A 122 -14.14 -0.40 -12.43
CA VAL A 122 -12.70 -0.65 -12.64
C VAL A 122 -12.41 -0.92 -14.12
N SER A 123 -13.27 -1.69 -14.79
CA SER A 123 -13.13 -1.99 -16.22
C SER A 123 -13.26 -0.72 -17.07
N MET A 124 -14.23 0.15 -16.73
CA MET A 124 -14.40 1.45 -17.35
C MET A 124 -13.16 2.35 -17.18
N VAL A 125 -12.63 2.49 -15.96
CA VAL A 125 -11.46 3.33 -15.70
C VAL A 125 -10.21 2.81 -16.42
N ARG A 126 -10.05 1.49 -16.56
CA ARG A 126 -8.96 0.89 -17.35
C ARG A 126 -9.07 1.20 -18.85
N GLN A 127 -10.30 1.29 -19.37
CA GLN A 127 -10.52 1.57 -20.79
C GLN A 127 -10.47 3.08 -21.12
N MET A 128 -10.91 3.94 -20.19
CA MET A 128 -10.98 5.40 -20.40
C MET A 128 -9.84 6.21 -19.79
N GLY A 129 -9.14 5.66 -18.79
CA GLY A 129 -8.00 6.31 -18.17
C GLY A 129 -6.72 6.14 -19.00
N PRO A 130 -5.73 7.03 -18.84
CA PRO A 130 -4.38 6.73 -19.29
C PRO A 130 -3.93 5.44 -18.58
N VAL A 131 -3.52 4.45 -19.39
CA VAL A 131 -3.11 3.11 -18.93
C VAL A 131 -2.20 3.26 -17.71
N PRO A 132 -2.48 2.58 -16.57
CA PRO A 132 -1.54 2.60 -15.45
C PRO A 132 -0.19 2.10 -15.94
N ALA A 133 0.86 2.88 -15.74
CA ALA A 133 2.25 2.59 -16.07
C ALA A 133 2.75 1.33 -15.31
N GLY A 134 2.30 0.18 -15.77
CA GLY A 134 2.50 -1.15 -15.18
C GLY A 134 2.38 -2.28 -16.19
N THR A 135 2.13 -2.00 -17.48
CA THR A 135 2.36 -2.94 -18.59
C THR A 135 3.67 -2.61 -19.31
N ALA A 136 4.75 -2.41 -18.56
CA ALA A 136 6.11 -2.50 -19.10
C ALA A 136 6.64 -3.91 -18.79
N GLY A 137 6.23 -4.84 -19.63
CA GLY A 137 6.55 -6.27 -19.48
C GLY A 137 5.93 -7.08 -20.61
N LYS A 138 5.88 -6.51 -21.82
CA LYS A 138 5.51 -7.24 -23.04
C LYS A 138 6.21 -6.66 -24.26
N ASP A 139 7.49 -6.34 -24.13
CA ASP A 139 8.38 -6.02 -25.26
C ASP A 139 9.78 -6.58 -24.95
N SER A 140 9.93 -7.88 -25.10
CA SER A 140 11.20 -8.44 -25.58
C SER A 140 10.91 -9.01 -26.96
N PRO A 141 11.36 -8.36 -28.04
CA PRO A 141 11.47 -9.02 -29.32
C PRO A 141 12.66 -9.99 -29.29
N GLU A 142 12.34 -11.21 -29.78
CA GLU A 142 13.19 -12.37 -30.14
C GLU A 142 13.88 -13.17 -29.03
#